data_AF-A0A2P8GVB3-F1
#
_entry.id   AF-A0A2P8GVB3-F1
#
_cell.length_a   1.000
_cell.length_b   1.000
_cell.length_c   1.000
_cell.angle_alpha   90.00
_cell.angle_beta   90.00
_cell.angle_gamma   90.00
#
_symmetry.space_group_name_H-M   'P 1'
#
loop_
_entity.id
_entity.type
_entity.pdbx_description
1 polymer ?
#
loop_
_entity_poly.entity_id
_entity_poly.type
_entity_poly.pdbx_seq_one_letter_code
_entity_poly.pdbx_strand_id
1 'polypeptide(L)'
;MTRRHLGIAALLATTILLTGCGSGGSPGAAGSPSASATPTAACPSLEDVPDSERDCAVYDPDTAMAENERYREELPVDPETQVELDALVEPARRALEALTPPATVEDVVAALADIGLDESSIQTMDNGTGVLFGAFAGGGCLTGFVAPDGAVTVEAGGLIADGGCLAASGH
;
A
#
# COMPACT_ATOMS: atom_id res chain seq x y z
N MET A 1 26.71 -9.50 -59.55
CA MET A 1 26.58 -8.03 -59.64
C MET A 1 26.22 -7.52 -58.24
N THR A 2 27.14 -7.41 -57.29
CA THR A 2 27.99 -6.24 -56.91
C THR A 2 27.27 -4.90 -56.75
N ARG A 3 27.10 -4.49 -55.48
CA ARG A 3 27.41 -3.18 -54.85
C ARG A 3 26.88 -3.28 -53.40
N ARG A 4 27.67 -3.39 -52.31
CA ARG A 4 28.79 -2.61 -51.74
C ARG A 4 28.49 -1.11 -51.57
N HIS A 5 28.11 -0.73 -50.35
CA HIS A 5 28.42 0.52 -49.63
C HIS A 5 28.36 0.14 -48.12
N LEU A 6 29.45 -0.12 -47.38
CA LEU A 6 30.37 0.87 -46.75
C LEU A 6 29.70 2.25 -46.68
N GLY A 7 29.15 2.72 -45.57
CA GLY A 7 29.74 2.83 -44.24
C GLY A 7 30.09 4.31 -44.02
N ILE A 8 29.67 4.92 -42.91
CA ILE A 8 30.35 6.02 -42.20
C ILE A 8 29.54 6.33 -40.93
N ALA A 9 30.27 6.31 -39.82
CA ALA A 9 29.83 6.68 -38.49
C ALA A 9 29.65 8.19 -38.33
N ALA A 10 28.70 8.59 -37.49
CA ALA A 10 28.76 9.88 -36.80
C ALA A 10 28.20 9.69 -35.39
N LEU A 11 29.10 9.42 -34.44
CA LEU A 11 28.88 9.68 -33.03
C LEU A 11 28.68 11.20 -32.87
N LEU A 12 27.53 11.61 -32.37
CA LEU A 12 27.35 12.92 -31.75
C LEU A 12 26.98 12.70 -30.29
N ALA A 13 28.01 12.71 -29.46
CA ALA A 13 27.90 12.85 -28.02
C ALA A 13 27.66 14.34 -27.72
N THR A 14 26.43 14.69 -27.35
CA THR A 14 26.08 16.04 -26.92
C THR A 14 26.04 16.08 -25.40
N THR A 15 27.17 16.41 -24.79
CA THR A 15 27.27 16.82 -23.39
C THR A 15 26.66 18.22 -23.24
N ILE A 16 25.51 18.35 -22.59
CA ILE A 16 24.94 19.64 -22.18
C ILE A 16 25.19 19.79 -20.67
N LEU A 17 26.13 20.66 -20.31
CA LEU A 17 26.37 21.12 -18.95
C LEU A 17 25.44 22.29 -18.62
N LEU A 18 25.00 22.31 -17.35
CA LEU A 18 24.01 23.18 -16.73
C LEU A 18 24.26 24.69 -16.90
N THR A 19 23.19 25.43 -17.19
CA THR A 19 22.99 26.80 -16.68
C THR A 19 21.55 26.94 -16.20
N GLY A 20 21.36 26.94 -14.88
CA GLY A 20 20.09 27.24 -14.25
C GLY A 20 19.79 28.74 -14.30
N CYS A 21 18.58 29.09 -14.75
CA CYS A 21 17.98 30.40 -14.52
C CYS A 21 16.71 30.17 -13.70
N GLY A 22 16.88 30.23 -12.37
CA GLY A 22 15.76 30.31 -11.44
C GLY A 22 15.13 31.69 -11.55
N SER A 23 14.00 31.77 -12.25
CA SER A 23 13.14 32.94 -12.28
C SER A 23 11.90 32.69 -11.44
N GLY A 24 11.90 33.26 -10.23
CA GLY A 24 10.73 33.83 -9.57
C GLY A 24 9.48 32.97 -9.39
N GLY A 25 9.58 31.83 -8.71
CA GLY A 25 8.44 31.29 -7.98
C GLY A 25 8.37 31.99 -6.62
N SER A 26 7.28 32.70 -6.32
CA SER A 26 6.94 33.06 -4.94
C SER A 26 7.19 31.85 -4.04
N PRO A 27 7.75 31.99 -2.84
CA PRO A 27 7.65 30.94 -1.85
C PRO A 27 6.15 30.83 -1.52
N GLY A 28 5.44 29.99 -2.28
CA GLY A 28 4.21 29.38 -1.78
C GLY A 28 4.62 28.77 -0.46
N ALA A 29 3.99 29.26 0.61
CA ALA A 29 4.31 28.90 1.97
C ALA A 29 4.63 27.41 2.04
N ALA A 30 5.90 27.08 2.25
CA ALA A 30 6.25 25.79 2.78
C ALA A 30 5.38 25.69 4.03
N GLY A 31 4.38 24.80 4.01
CA GLY A 31 3.58 24.52 5.18
C GLY A 31 4.59 24.24 6.28
N SER A 32 4.63 25.10 7.30
CA SER A 32 5.47 24.87 8.45
C SER A 32 5.21 23.44 8.91
N PRO A 33 6.24 22.60 9.14
CA PRO A 33 6.00 21.31 9.76
C PRO A 33 5.19 21.58 11.02
N SER A 34 4.02 20.96 11.12
CA SER A 34 3.19 21.08 12.31
C SER A 34 4.06 20.61 13.46
N ALA A 35 4.28 21.47 14.45
CA ALA A 35 5.11 21.11 15.59
C ALA A 35 4.45 19.89 16.28
N SER A 36 5.21 18.80 16.44
CA SER A 36 4.78 17.65 17.23
C SER A 36 4.27 18.12 18.59
N ALA A 37 3.10 17.60 18.99
CA ALA A 37 2.54 17.95 20.28
C ALA A 37 3.42 17.37 21.39
N THR A 38 3.70 18.16 22.43
CA THR A 38 4.53 17.70 23.54
C THR A 38 3.76 16.68 24.39
N PRO A 39 4.41 15.62 24.90
CA PRO A 39 3.76 14.66 25.80
C PRO A 39 3.09 15.36 26.99
N THR A 40 1.91 14.89 27.36
CA THR A 40 1.16 15.33 28.55
C THR A 40 1.07 14.20 29.56
N ALA A 41 0.65 14.49 30.80
CA ALA A 41 0.50 13.46 31.82
C ALA A 41 -0.87 13.59 32.51
N ALA A 42 -1.56 12.47 32.68
CA ALA A 42 -2.77 12.36 33.46
C ALA A 42 -2.44 11.74 34.82
N CYS A 43 -2.55 12.55 35.89
CA CYS A 43 -2.27 12.12 37.25
C CYS A 43 -3.58 12.02 38.05
N PRO A 44 -3.99 10.82 38.52
CA PRO A 44 -5.16 10.71 39.40
C PRO A 44 -4.90 11.42 40.73
N SER A 45 -5.90 12.11 41.27
CA SER A 45 -5.83 12.74 42.59
C SER A 45 -5.98 11.68 43.69
N LEU A 46 -4.95 11.51 44.51
CA LEU A 46 -4.94 10.67 45.70
C LEU A 46 -4.70 11.55 46.92
N GLU A 47 -5.62 11.57 47.89
CA GLU A 47 -5.62 12.52 49.02
C GLU A 47 -4.31 12.49 49.84
N ASP A 48 -3.66 11.33 49.93
CA ASP A 48 -2.49 11.11 50.79
C ASP A 48 -1.17 10.87 50.02
N VAL A 49 -1.16 10.98 48.69
CA VAL A 49 0.05 10.74 47.87
C VAL A 49 0.46 12.00 47.11
N PRO A 50 1.65 12.57 47.39
CA PRO A 50 2.11 13.77 46.71
C PRO A 50 2.38 13.52 45.22
N ASP A 51 2.14 14.53 44.39
CA ASP A 51 2.24 14.46 42.92
C ASP A 51 3.54 13.84 42.40
N SER A 52 4.67 14.09 43.07
CA SER A 52 6.00 13.57 42.72
C SER A 52 6.18 12.07 42.95
N GLU A 53 5.29 11.44 43.74
CA GLU A 53 5.30 10.01 44.06
C GLU A 53 4.17 9.27 43.35
N ARG A 54 3.35 9.97 42.55
CA ARG A 54 2.27 9.36 41.78
C ARG A 54 2.81 8.83 40.45
N ASP A 55 2.41 7.62 40.11
CA ASP A 55 2.63 7.04 38.79
C ASP A 55 1.62 7.63 37.80
N CYS A 56 1.99 8.74 37.16
CA CYS A 56 1.13 9.42 36.20
C CYS A 56 1.17 8.72 34.84
N ALA A 57 0.00 8.52 34.23
CA ALA A 57 -0.07 8.02 32.87
C ALA A 57 0.44 9.08 31.90
N VAL A 58 1.59 8.82 31.27
CA VAL A 58 2.15 9.69 30.24
C VAL A 58 1.41 9.43 28.94
N TYR A 59 0.90 10.50 28.33
CA TYR A 59 0.31 10.51 27.00
C TYR A 59 1.27 11.20 26.05
N ASP A 60 1.92 10.40 25.20
CA ASP A 60 2.67 10.89 24.05
C ASP A 60 1.76 10.81 22.81
N PRO A 61 1.32 11.96 22.26
CA PRO A 61 0.37 11.98 21.15
C PRO A 61 0.92 11.33 19.89
N ASP A 62 2.21 11.47 19.61
CA ASP A 62 2.82 10.93 18.40
C ASP A 62 2.92 9.40 18.50
N THR A 63 3.28 8.88 19.67
CA THR A 63 3.30 7.44 19.95
C THR A 63 1.89 6.86 19.91
N ALA A 64 0.90 7.52 20.50
CA ALA A 64 -0.49 7.07 20.48
C ALA A 64 -1.08 7.04 19.07
N MET A 65 -0.76 8.04 18.25
CA MET A 65 -1.16 8.07 16.83
C MET A 65 -0.47 6.97 16.03
N ALA A 66 0.83 6.78 16.23
CA ALA A 66 1.58 5.70 15.59
C ALA A 66 1.01 4.33 15.96
N GLU A 67 0.72 4.07 17.24
CA GLU A 67 0.08 2.82 17.70
C GLU A 67 -1.29 2.61 17.07
N ASN A 68 -2.10 3.67 16.96
CA ASN A 68 -3.40 3.60 16.32
C ASN A 68 -3.30 3.31 14.82
N GLU A 69 -2.23 3.71 14.13
CA GLU A 69 -2.03 3.41 12.71
C GLU A 69 -1.62 1.96 12.44
N ARG A 70 -1.15 1.23 13.47
CA ARG A 70 -0.67 -0.15 13.35
C ARG A 70 -1.76 -1.16 12.96
N TYR A 71 -3.04 -0.80 13.04
CA TYR A 71 -4.13 -1.69 12.62
C TYR A 71 -4.03 -2.13 11.14
N ARG A 72 -3.34 -1.33 10.30
CA ARG A 72 -3.09 -1.64 8.88
C ARG A 72 -1.81 -2.43 8.64
N GLU A 73 -0.99 -2.64 9.67
CA GLU A 73 0.26 -3.40 9.54
C GLU A 73 -0.08 -4.84 9.18
N GLU A 74 0.61 -5.35 8.17
CA GLU A 74 0.51 -6.74 7.78
C GLU A 74 1.22 -7.64 8.80
N LEU A 75 0.56 -8.71 9.21
CA LEU A 75 1.10 -9.69 10.12
C LEU A 75 2.00 -10.68 9.36
N PRO A 76 3.08 -11.18 9.99
CA PRO A 76 3.93 -12.19 9.36
C PRO A 76 3.15 -13.49 9.14
N VAL A 77 3.39 -14.12 7.99
CA VAL A 77 2.89 -15.44 7.63
C VAL A 77 3.96 -16.48 7.90
N ASP A 78 3.57 -17.67 8.36
CA ASP A 78 4.52 -18.75 8.49
C ASP A 78 5.00 -19.24 7.10
N PRO A 79 6.21 -19.81 6.98
CA PRO A 79 6.77 -20.13 5.66
C PRO A 79 5.98 -21.17 4.85
N GLU A 80 5.24 -22.07 5.51
CA GLU A 80 4.44 -23.08 4.80
C GLU A 80 3.22 -22.42 4.15
N THR A 81 2.49 -21.61 4.92
CA THR A 81 1.39 -20.81 4.41
C THR A 81 1.83 -19.84 3.32
N GLN A 82 3.00 -19.20 3.44
CA GLN A 82 3.52 -18.29 2.40
C GLN A 82 3.73 -19.02 1.07
N VAL A 83 4.25 -20.25 1.08
CA VAL A 83 4.45 -21.04 -0.14
C VAL A 83 3.12 -21.38 -0.82
N GLU A 84 2.08 -21.68 -0.04
CA GLU A 84 0.73 -21.93 -0.56
C GLU A 84 0.13 -20.66 -1.19
N LEU A 85 0.29 -19.50 -0.55
CA LEU A 85 -0.18 -18.22 -1.07
C LEU A 85 0.57 -17.79 -2.33
N ASP A 86 1.90 -17.93 -2.35
CA ASP A 86 2.74 -17.58 -3.50
C ASP A 86 2.32 -18.36 -4.75
N ALA A 87 1.83 -19.60 -4.57
CA ALA A 87 1.33 -20.43 -5.67
C ALA A 87 0.05 -19.87 -6.33
N LEU A 88 -0.69 -18.98 -5.65
CA LEU A 88 -1.93 -18.36 -6.13
C LEU A 88 -1.70 -17.03 -6.86
N VAL A 89 -0.56 -16.36 -6.62
CA VAL A 89 -0.26 -15.03 -7.18
C VAL A 89 -0.32 -15.02 -8.70
N GLU A 90 0.40 -15.92 -9.35
CA GLU A 90 0.49 -15.95 -10.82
C GLU A 90 -0.83 -16.37 -11.49
N PRO A 91 -1.57 -17.40 -11.02
CA PRO A 91 -2.93 -17.68 -11.48
C PRO A 91 -3.88 -16.49 -11.35
N ALA A 92 -3.91 -15.82 -10.20
CA ALA A 92 -4.78 -14.67 -9.97
C ALA A 92 -4.44 -13.50 -10.88
N ARG A 93 -3.14 -13.17 -10.99
CA ARG A 93 -2.67 -12.12 -11.89
C ARG A 93 -3.13 -12.35 -13.33
N ARG A 94 -2.99 -13.59 -13.84
CA ARG A 94 -3.44 -13.93 -15.20
C ARG A 94 -4.95 -13.86 -15.37
N ALA A 95 -5.72 -14.30 -14.38
CA ALA A 95 -7.18 -14.23 -14.42
C ALA A 95 -7.66 -12.77 -14.48
N LEU A 96 -7.06 -11.90 -13.67
CA LEU A 96 -7.36 -10.47 -13.63
C LEU A 96 -6.89 -9.73 -14.90
N GLU A 97 -5.71 -10.06 -15.44
CA GLU A 97 -5.19 -9.48 -16.69
C GLU A 97 -6.01 -9.85 -17.94
N ALA A 98 -6.81 -10.93 -17.86
CA ALA A 98 -7.70 -11.35 -18.93
C ALA A 98 -9.03 -10.57 -18.97
N LEU A 99 -9.32 -9.76 -17.93
CA LEU A 99 -10.53 -8.95 -17.87
C LEU A 99 -10.51 -7.84 -18.93
N THR A 100 -11.69 -7.47 -19.42
CA THR A 100 -11.82 -6.32 -20.33
C THR A 100 -11.83 -5.04 -19.52
N PRO A 101 -10.91 -4.08 -19.73
CA PRO A 101 -10.92 -2.83 -19.00
C PRO A 101 -12.02 -1.87 -19.47
N PRO A 102 -12.62 -1.06 -18.56
CA PRO A 102 -12.42 -1.10 -17.12
C PRO A 102 -13.18 -2.29 -16.48
N ALA A 103 -12.50 -3.01 -15.58
CA ALA A 103 -13.11 -4.10 -14.83
C ALA A 103 -13.99 -3.56 -13.68
N THR A 104 -15.14 -4.19 -13.46
CA THR A 104 -16.03 -3.93 -12.31
C THR A 104 -15.59 -4.73 -11.08
N VAL A 105 -16.18 -4.41 -9.92
CA VAL A 105 -16.01 -5.22 -8.70
C VAL A 105 -16.45 -6.66 -8.95
N GLU A 106 -17.59 -6.85 -9.61
CA GLU A 106 -18.14 -8.16 -9.93
C GLU A 106 -17.20 -8.96 -10.86
N ASP A 107 -16.56 -8.30 -11.84
CA ASP A 107 -15.59 -8.95 -12.72
C ASP A 107 -14.36 -9.47 -11.94
N VAL A 108 -13.86 -8.67 -10.99
CA VAL A 108 -12.72 -9.05 -10.13
C VAL A 108 -13.08 -10.21 -9.23
N VAL A 109 -14.25 -10.18 -8.58
CA VAL A 109 -14.74 -11.29 -7.74
C VAL A 109 -14.86 -12.57 -8.56
N ALA A 110 -15.49 -12.50 -9.73
CA ALA A 110 -15.68 -13.66 -10.60
C ALA A 110 -14.33 -14.26 -11.06
N ALA A 111 -13.38 -13.43 -11.49
CA ALA A 111 -12.07 -13.89 -11.95
C ALA A 111 -11.27 -14.59 -10.84
N LEU A 112 -11.36 -14.11 -9.60
CA LEU A 112 -10.71 -14.72 -8.44
C LEU A 112 -11.43 -16.01 -8.01
N ALA A 113 -12.76 -16.05 -8.08
CA ALA A 113 -13.53 -17.27 -7.80
C ALA A 113 -13.23 -18.39 -8.81
N ASP A 114 -13.05 -18.05 -10.09
CA ASP A 114 -12.72 -19.00 -11.16
C ASP A 114 -11.39 -19.74 -10.95
N ILE A 115 -10.46 -19.17 -10.17
CA ILE A 115 -9.20 -19.84 -9.79
C ILE A 115 -9.30 -20.63 -8.48
N GLY A 116 -10.50 -20.71 -7.89
CA GLY A 116 -10.80 -21.52 -6.71
C GLY A 116 -10.73 -20.77 -5.38
N LEU A 117 -10.67 -19.43 -5.38
CA LEU A 117 -10.86 -18.66 -4.16
C LEU A 117 -12.35 -18.66 -3.77
N ASP A 118 -12.63 -18.76 -2.48
CA ASP A 118 -14.02 -18.72 -2.01
C ASP A 118 -14.57 -17.29 -2.13
N GLU A 119 -15.69 -17.11 -2.84
CA GLU A 119 -16.31 -15.79 -3.02
C GLU A 119 -16.58 -15.08 -1.69
N SER A 120 -16.95 -15.84 -0.65
CA SER A 120 -17.25 -15.27 0.68
C SER A 120 -16.01 -14.73 1.41
N SER A 121 -14.81 -15.09 0.93
CA SER A 121 -13.53 -14.66 1.45
C SER A 121 -12.94 -13.44 0.72
N ILE A 122 -13.57 -13.01 -0.38
CA ILE A 122 -13.08 -11.92 -1.23
C ILE A 122 -13.66 -10.58 -0.75
N GLN A 123 -12.78 -9.65 -0.43
CA GLN A 123 -13.04 -8.26 -0.09
C GLN A 123 -12.66 -7.39 -1.29
N THR A 124 -13.51 -6.45 -1.66
CA THR A 124 -13.26 -5.52 -2.77
C THR A 124 -13.67 -4.10 -2.41
N MET A 125 -12.96 -3.12 -2.95
CA MET A 125 -13.28 -1.71 -2.82
C MET A 125 -13.02 -0.99 -4.15
N ASP A 126 -14.06 -0.38 -4.72
CA ASP A 126 -13.91 0.59 -5.80
C ASP A 126 -13.57 1.96 -5.17
N ASN A 127 -12.40 2.50 -5.52
CA ASN A 127 -11.92 3.78 -5.02
C ASN A 127 -11.99 4.91 -6.08
N GLY A 128 -12.67 4.68 -7.20
CA GLY A 128 -12.76 5.60 -8.34
C GLY A 128 -11.50 5.64 -9.23
N THR A 129 -10.42 4.97 -8.81
CA THR A 129 -9.19 4.82 -9.60
C THR A 129 -8.92 3.38 -10.00
N GLY A 130 -9.80 2.44 -9.65
CA GLY A 130 -9.68 1.01 -9.90
C GLY A 130 -10.32 0.20 -8.78
N VAL A 131 -10.14 -1.12 -8.83
CA VAL A 131 -10.67 -2.05 -7.83
C VAL A 131 -9.52 -2.59 -6.98
N LEU A 132 -9.52 -2.23 -5.70
CA LEU A 132 -8.68 -2.86 -4.69
C LEU A 132 -9.33 -4.17 -4.25
N PHE A 133 -8.56 -5.24 -4.07
CA PHE A 133 -9.06 -6.52 -3.58
C PHE A 133 -8.15 -7.15 -2.53
N GLY A 134 -8.75 -8.00 -1.70
CA GLY A 134 -8.06 -8.88 -0.77
C GLY A 134 -8.88 -10.15 -0.57
N ALA A 135 -8.28 -11.33 -0.71
CA ALA A 135 -8.95 -12.60 -0.56
C ALA A 135 -8.25 -13.46 0.50
N PHE A 136 -8.99 -13.95 1.48
CA PHE A 136 -8.42 -14.83 2.51
C PHE A 136 -8.22 -16.25 1.96
N ALA A 137 -7.00 -16.78 2.07
CA ALA A 137 -6.64 -18.12 1.61
C ALA A 137 -5.59 -18.74 2.54
N GLY A 138 -5.81 -19.98 2.98
CA GLY A 138 -4.80 -20.77 3.69
C GLY A 138 -4.27 -20.21 5.01
N GLY A 139 -4.87 -19.15 5.57
CA GLY A 139 -4.34 -18.47 6.77
C GLY A 139 -3.61 -17.15 6.51
N GLY A 140 -3.54 -16.71 5.25
CA GLY A 140 -3.14 -15.35 4.89
C GLY A 140 -4.06 -14.76 3.81
N CYS A 141 -3.51 -13.83 3.05
CA CYS A 141 -4.25 -13.00 2.11
C CYS A 141 -3.54 -12.93 0.76
N LEU A 142 -4.35 -12.96 -0.29
CA LEU A 142 -3.95 -12.50 -1.62
C LEU A 142 -4.53 -11.10 -1.83
N THR A 143 -3.69 -10.09 -1.98
CA THR A 143 -4.11 -8.69 -2.10
C THR A 143 -3.65 -8.11 -3.43
N GLY A 144 -4.29 -7.02 -3.86
CA GLY A 144 -3.88 -6.37 -5.08
C GLY A 144 -4.84 -5.30 -5.57
N PHE A 145 -4.58 -4.86 -6.79
CA PHE A 145 -5.31 -3.77 -7.42
C PHE A 145 -5.42 -3.98 -8.93
N VAL A 146 -6.61 -3.70 -9.46
CA VAL A 146 -6.89 -3.66 -10.90
C VAL A 146 -7.17 -2.22 -11.31
N ALA A 147 -6.26 -1.64 -12.09
CA ALA A 147 -6.38 -0.29 -12.60
C ALA A 147 -7.39 -0.21 -13.76
N PRO A 148 -7.91 0.99 -14.11
CA PRO A 148 -8.98 1.15 -15.10
C PRO A 148 -8.51 0.86 -16.53
N ASP A 149 -7.20 0.88 -16.77
CA ASP A 149 -6.55 0.52 -18.03
C ASP A 149 -6.19 -0.98 -18.12
N GLY A 150 -6.48 -1.75 -17.07
CA GLY A 150 -6.20 -3.18 -16.99
C GLY A 150 -4.83 -3.54 -16.39
N ALA A 151 -4.05 -2.58 -15.89
CA ALA A 151 -2.84 -2.92 -15.13
C ALA A 151 -3.21 -3.62 -13.81
N VAL A 152 -2.56 -4.75 -13.53
CA VAL A 152 -2.84 -5.60 -12.36
C VAL A 152 -1.61 -5.69 -11.46
N THR A 153 -1.84 -5.60 -10.15
CA THR A 153 -0.87 -5.98 -9.11
C THR A 153 -1.50 -7.05 -8.24
N VAL A 154 -0.71 -8.05 -7.85
CA VAL A 154 -1.12 -9.13 -6.96
C VAL A 154 0.06 -9.49 -6.06
N GLU A 155 -0.18 -9.55 -4.76
CA GLU A 155 0.80 -9.90 -3.73
C GLU A 155 0.18 -10.91 -2.76
N ALA A 156 1.04 -11.74 -2.17
CA ALA A 156 0.67 -12.74 -1.17
C ALA A 156 1.29 -12.33 0.16
N GLY A 157 0.47 -12.38 1.22
CA GLY A 157 0.84 -11.79 2.49
C GLY A 157 -0.03 -12.25 3.65
N GLY A 158 0.17 -11.65 4.81
CA GLY A 158 -0.63 -11.92 6.00
C GLY A 158 -1.90 -11.11 6.03
N LEU A 159 -2.70 -11.39 7.07
CA LEU A 159 -3.80 -10.50 7.43
C LEU A 159 -3.21 -9.20 7.99
N ILE A 160 -3.94 -8.09 7.85
CA ILE A 160 -3.60 -6.89 8.62
C ILE A 160 -3.91 -7.12 10.11
N ALA A 161 -3.35 -6.30 10.99
CA ALA A 161 -3.54 -6.41 12.44
C ALA A 161 -5.03 -6.31 12.88
N ASP A 162 -5.90 -5.74 12.05
CA ASP A 162 -7.37 -5.73 12.24
C ASP A 162 -8.07 -7.05 11.86
N GLY A 163 -7.32 -8.04 11.36
CA GLY A 163 -7.80 -9.40 11.04
C GLY A 163 -8.42 -9.57 9.65
N GLY A 164 -8.38 -8.55 8.78
CA GLY A 164 -8.83 -8.61 7.40
C GLY A 164 -7.70 -8.72 6.38
N CYS A 165 -8.04 -8.77 5.08
CA CYS A 165 -7.07 -8.63 4.00
C CYS A 165 -6.93 -7.18 3.51
N LEU A 166 -7.93 -6.34 3.77
CA LEU A 166 -7.92 -4.91 3.47
C LEU A 166 -8.21 -4.10 4.72
N ALA A 167 -7.61 -2.91 4.82
CA ALA A 167 -7.96 -1.96 5.86
C ALA A 167 -9.39 -1.46 5.66
N ALA A 168 -10.15 -1.37 6.75
CA ALA A 168 -11.48 -0.75 6.71
C ALA A 168 -11.37 0.69 6.19
N SER A 169 -12.19 1.05 5.20
CA SER A 169 -12.43 2.44 4.85
C SER A 169 -13.21 3.08 6.00
N GLY A 170 -12.66 4.12 6.62
CA GLY A 170 -13.40 4.88 7.65
C GLY A 170 -14.77 5.32 7.12
N HIS A 171 -15.81 5.11 7.94
CA HIS A 171 -17.21 5.45 7.64
C HIS A 171 -17.62 6.78 8.25
#